data_AF-A0A8G0PLB9-F1
#
_entry.id   AF-A0A8G0PLB9-F1
#
_cell.length_a   1.000
_cell.length_b   1.000
_cell.length_c   1.000
_cell.angle_alpha   90.00
_cell.angle_beta   90.00
_cell.angle_gamma   90.00
#
_symmetry.space_group_name_H-M   'P 1'
#
loop_
_entity.id
_entity.type
_entity.pdbx_description
1 polymer ?
#
loop_
_entity_poly.entity_id
_entity_poly.type
_entity_poly.pdbx_seq_one_letter_code
_entity_poly.pdbx_strand_id
1 'polypeptide(L)'
;MPLHSKPYIPKDDGIAADTSIQLSQSQDSLRNGETVEMTKNLSTWTLLAIAFNVCNSWAGLAGSMGVALIQGGPVSLVYGFLISSSLYGCIALTMAELACVYPTAGGQYHFVSILAPSKYYRSLSYTCGMVTNFSWIAIGAAINMIFSEQLITLIMFYHPTFVPHPWHQFLLYQCFGLVILLYNLLALKKLPVTHYLGFFLCISVFFGSFFAMLIRSSPKAPSNFVWTTFINQTGWPDGVCFMSSLLTTCFIYSGLDASLHLAEEVPNPRIAVPRACLGAIAIGFLTAFAYLIAMLYSIVDLDSIINFDGSVFLIMYDQ
;
A
#
# COMPACT_ATOMS: atom_id res chain seq x y z
N MET A 1 -14.21 32.13 -33.80
CA MET A 1 -13.14 33.14 -33.63
C MET A 1 -12.35 32.75 -32.38
N PRO A 2 -11.17 32.13 -32.49
CA PRO A 2 -10.46 31.60 -31.33
C PRO A 2 -9.63 32.69 -30.65
N LEU A 3 -9.80 32.82 -29.34
CA LEU A 3 -9.04 33.71 -28.47
C LEU A 3 -7.69 33.07 -28.15
N HIS A 4 -6.62 33.53 -28.82
CA HIS A 4 -5.25 33.31 -28.39
C HIS A 4 -4.91 34.27 -27.25
N SER A 5 -4.84 33.79 -26.01
CA SER A 5 -4.12 34.49 -24.94
C SER A 5 -2.63 34.18 -25.08
N LYS A 6 -1.82 35.22 -25.33
CA LYS A 6 -0.36 35.10 -25.29
C LYS A 6 0.10 34.85 -23.84
N PRO A 7 1.10 34.00 -23.61
CA PRO A 7 1.71 33.88 -22.28
C PRO A 7 2.40 35.20 -21.89
N TYR A 8 2.28 35.55 -20.61
CA TYR A 8 2.95 36.69 -20.00
C TYR A 8 4.47 36.48 -20.02
N ILE A 9 5.19 37.38 -20.70
CA ILE A 9 6.66 37.44 -20.69
C ILE A 9 7.04 38.49 -19.64
N PRO A 10 7.75 38.14 -18.55
CA PRO A 10 8.25 39.12 -17.59
C PRO A 10 9.27 40.03 -18.28
N LYS A 11 9.26 41.33 -17.95
CA LYS A 11 10.29 42.26 -18.42
C LYS A 11 11.65 41.90 -17.84
N ASP A 12 12.68 42.08 -18.67
CA ASP A 12 14.09 41.80 -18.41
C ASP A 12 14.60 42.43 -17.11
N ASP A 13 14.59 41.65 -16.05
CA ASP A 13 15.57 41.72 -14.97
C ASP A 13 16.48 40.50 -15.16
N GLY A 14 17.80 40.69 -15.12
CA GLY A 14 18.85 39.73 -15.56
C GLY A 14 18.88 38.31 -14.97
N ILE A 15 17.83 37.90 -14.26
CA ILE A 15 17.57 36.55 -13.71
C ILE A 15 17.01 35.60 -14.78
N ALA A 16 16.34 36.11 -15.84
CA ALA A 16 15.78 35.27 -16.91
C ALA A 16 16.86 34.66 -17.84
N ALA A 17 17.97 35.38 -18.05
CA ALA A 17 19.13 34.86 -18.75
C ALA A 17 19.78 33.72 -17.96
N ASP A 18 19.95 33.85 -16.65
CA ASP A 18 20.48 32.78 -15.79
C ASP A 18 19.54 31.57 -15.69
N THR A 19 18.22 31.77 -15.73
CA THR A 19 17.26 30.66 -15.67
C THR A 19 17.20 29.89 -17.00
N SER A 20 17.31 30.58 -18.14
CA SER A 20 17.40 29.93 -19.46
C SER A 20 18.75 29.26 -19.70
N ILE A 21 19.84 29.83 -19.17
CA ILE A 21 21.17 29.21 -19.13
C ILE A 21 21.19 28.01 -18.17
N GLN A 22 20.49 28.04 -17.03
CA GLN A 22 20.36 26.87 -16.14
C GLN A 22 19.46 25.78 -16.73
N LEU A 23 18.41 26.14 -17.48
CA LEU A 23 17.58 25.17 -18.20
C LEU A 23 18.34 24.55 -19.38
N SER A 24 19.10 25.32 -20.14
CA SER A 24 19.95 24.77 -21.21
C SER A 24 21.16 24.00 -20.66
N GLN A 25 21.78 24.45 -19.57
CA GLN A 25 22.84 23.70 -18.87
C GLN A 25 22.30 22.46 -18.19
N SER A 26 21.07 22.43 -17.69
CA SER A 26 20.42 21.19 -17.19
C SER A 26 20.13 20.20 -18.33
N GLN A 27 19.79 20.71 -19.52
CA GLN A 27 19.58 19.89 -20.73
C GLN A 27 20.90 19.40 -21.34
N ASP A 28 21.98 20.19 -21.28
CA ASP A 28 23.31 19.80 -21.76
C ASP A 28 24.11 18.99 -20.71
N SER A 29 23.86 19.16 -19.40
CA SER A 29 24.41 18.27 -18.36
C SER A 29 23.77 16.88 -18.37
N LEU A 30 22.51 16.78 -18.81
CA LEU A 30 21.86 15.51 -19.15
C LEU A 30 22.45 14.86 -20.40
N ARG A 31 23.19 15.61 -21.23
CA ARG A 31 23.74 15.14 -22.49
C ARG A 31 25.17 14.58 -22.36
N ASN A 32 25.89 14.96 -21.30
CA ASN A 32 27.32 14.67 -21.13
C ASN A 32 27.71 13.99 -19.79
N GLY A 33 26.76 13.62 -18.94
CA GLY A 33 27.01 12.72 -17.81
C GLY A 33 26.24 11.43 -18.05
N GLU A 34 26.92 10.29 -18.08
CA GLU A 34 26.39 8.93 -18.30
C GLU A 34 24.94 8.77 -17.80
N THR A 35 23.96 9.12 -18.63
CA THR A 35 22.59 8.72 -18.39
C THR A 35 22.62 7.23 -18.65
N VAL A 36 22.65 6.43 -17.59
CA VAL A 36 22.24 5.03 -17.66
C VAL A 36 20.83 5.08 -18.26
N GLU A 37 20.73 4.92 -19.57
CA GLU A 37 19.45 4.81 -20.26
C GLU A 37 18.78 3.58 -19.65
N MET A 38 17.87 3.81 -18.70
CA MET A 38 17.09 2.74 -18.11
C MET A 38 16.29 2.10 -19.25
N THR A 39 16.69 0.88 -19.60
CA THR A 39 16.03 0.12 -20.66
C THR A 39 14.55 -0.02 -20.32
N LYS A 40 13.68 0.52 -21.17
CA LYS A 40 12.22 0.54 -20.99
C LYS A 40 11.63 -0.87 -21.18
N ASN A 41 11.86 -1.74 -20.19
CA ASN A 41 11.58 -3.17 -20.27
C ASN A 41 10.31 -3.58 -19.51
N LEU A 42 9.70 -2.68 -18.73
CA LEU A 42 8.49 -3.02 -17.96
C LEU A 42 7.22 -2.87 -18.80
N SER A 43 6.48 -3.96 -18.94
CA SER A 43 5.16 -3.93 -19.56
C SER A 43 4.11 -3.33 -18.61
N THR A 44 3.02 -2.80 -19.16
CA THR A 44 1.88 -2.29 -18.37
C THR A 44 1.30 -3.35 -17.43
N TRP A 45 1.30 -4.62 -17.83
CA TRP A 45 0.85 -5.74 -16.99
C TRP A 45 1.81 -6.02 -15.84
N THR A 46 3.12 -5.94 -16.09
CA THR A 46 4.14 -6.05 -15.03
C THR A 46 3.97 -4.93 -14.02
N LEU A 47 3.73 -3.70 -14.50
CA LEU A 47 3.52 -2.54 -13.65
C LEU A 47 2.27 -2.67 -12.78
N LEU A 48 1.16 -3.16 -13.35
CA LEU A 48 -0.06 -3.46 -12.60
C LEU A 48 0.17 -4.56 -11.55
N ALA A 49 0.88 -5.63 -11.90
CA ALA A 49 1.22 -6.70 -10.96
C ALA A 49 2.11 -6.20 -9.82
N ILE A 50 3.06 -5.32 -10.10
CA ILE A 50 3.89 -4.65 -9.08
C ILE A 50 3.02 -3.79 -8.17
N ALA A 51 2.17 -2.93 -8.74
CA ALA A 51 1.28 -2.08 -7.96
C ALA A 51 0.33 -2.90 -7.06
N PHE A 52 -0.23 -3.99 -7.59
CA PHE A 52 -1.04 -4.93 -6.81
C PHE A 52 -0.24 -5.59 -5.69
N ASN A 53 0.96 -6.09 -5.97
CA ASN A 53 1.80 -6.77 -4.97
C ASN A 53 2.28 -5.83 -3.86
N VAL A 54 2.50 -4.55 -4.17
CA VAL A 54 2.91 -3.56 -3.16
C VAL A 54 1.74 -3.26 -2.22
N CYS A 55 0.55 -2.97 -2.74
CA CYS A 55 -0.61 -2.71 -1.89
C CYS A 55 -1.12 -3.97 -1.18
N ASN A 56 -1.13 -5.10 -1.89
CA ASN A 56 -1.61 -6.43 -1.49
C ASN A 56 -2.78 -6.40 -0.50
N SER A 57 -3.86 -5.72 -0.89
CA SER A 57 -4.86 -5.23 0.06
C SER A 57 -5.55 -6.32 0.87
N TRP A 58 -5.85 -7.48 0.26
CA TRP A 58 -6.51 -8.58 0.96
C TRP A 58 -5.61 -9.22 2.04
N ALA A 59 -4.30 -9.37 1.75
CA ALA A 59 -3.36 -9.96 2.70
C ALA A 59 -3.03 -8.97 3.82
N GLY A 60 -2.87 -7.68 3.48
CA GLY A 60 -2.73 -6.61 4.46
C GLY A 60 -3.92 -6.54 5.40
N LEU A 61 -5.15 -6.66 4.87
CA LEU A 61 -6.37 -6.75 5.66
C LEU A 61 -6.31 -7.96 6.60
N ALA A 62 -6.07 -9.16 6.06
CA ALA A 62 -6.05 -10.40 6.84
C ALA A 62 -5.03 -10.34 7.98
N GLY A 63 -3.83 -9.83 7.71
CA GLY A 63 -2.74 -9.73 8.68
C GLY A 63 -2.93 -8.66 9.75
N SER A 64 -3.80 -7.67 9.54
CA SER A 64 -4.01 -6.55 10.47
C SER A 64 -5.45 -6.40 10.99
N MET A 65 -6.32 -7.36 10.68
CA MET A 65 -7.74 -7.31 11.03
C MET A 65 -7.97 -7.34 12.54
N GLY A 66 -7.13 -8.06 13.30
CA GLY A 66 -7.25 -8.13 14.77
C GLY A 66 -7.21 -6.76 15.43
N VAL A 67 -6.36 -5.86 14.93
CA VAL A 67 -6.23 -4.49 15.43
C VAL A 67 -7.55 -3.71 15.28
N ALA A 68 -8.23 -3.83 14.14
CA ALA A 68 -9.50 -3.14 13.92
C ALA A 68 -10.67 -3.81 14.66
N LEU A 69 -10.62 -5.13 14.86
CA LEU A 69 -11.70 -5.88 15.49
C LEU A 69 -11.90 -5.48 16.96
N ILE A 70 -10.82 -5.27 17.71
CA ILE A 70 -10.87 -4.83 19.13
C ILE A 70 -11.24 -3.35 19.30
N GLN A 71 -11.03 -2.54 18.26
CA GLN A 71 -11.27 -1.09 18.29
C GLN A 71 -12.64 -0.70 17.74
N GLY A 72 -13.13 -1.34 16.68
CA GLY A 72 -14.37 -0.93 16.06
C GLY A 72 -15.30 -2.09 15.71
N GLY A 73 -14.87 -3.33 15.92
CA GLY A 73 -15.63 -4.52 15.57
C GLY A 73 -15.90 -4.69 14.07
N PRO A 74 -16.80 -5.64 13.73
CA PRO A 74 -17.20 -5.91 12.35
C PRO A 74 -17.75 -4.70 11.60
N VAL A 75 -18.57 -3.87 12.26
CA VAL A 75 -19.17 -2.67 11.65
C VAL A 75 -18.10 -1.72 11.13
N SER A 76 -17.09 -1.42 11.95
CA SER A 76 -16.06 -0.46 11.55
C SER A 76 -15.17 -1.01 10.46
N LEU A 77 -14.92 -2.31 10.44
CA LEU A 77 -14.26 -2.97 9.32
C LEU A 77 -15.06 -2.84 8.02
N VAL A 78 -16.36 -3.16 8.02
CA VAL A 78 -17.18 -3.14 6.79
C VAL A 78 -17.41 -1.72 6.28
N TYR A 79 -17.93 -0.83 7.12
CA TYR A 79 -18.25 0.54 6.70
C TYR A 79 -17.00 1.40 6.58
N GLY A 80 -16.03 1.21 7.46
CA GLY A 80 -14.73 1.87 7.37
C GLY A 80 -13.98 1.47 6.10
N PHE A 81 -14.07 0.21 5.68
CA PHE A 81 -13.52 -0.23 4.39
C PHE A 81 -14.15 0.53 3.22
N LEU A 82 -15.48 0.66 3.18
CA LEU A 82 -16.16 1.38 2.10
C LEU A 82 -15.77 2.88 2.07
N ILE A 83 -15.67 3.50 3.24
CA ILE A 83 -15.25 4.90 3.39
C ILE A 83 -13.79 5.07 2.93
N SER A 84 -12.86 4.30 3.49
CA SER A 84 -11.43 4.35 3.12
C SER A 84 -11.24 4.09 1.64
N SER A 85 -11.89 3.06 1.08
CA SER A 85 -11.79 2.73 -0.34
C SER A 85 -12.27 3.85 -1.25
N SER A 86 -13.35 4.54 -0.86
CA SER A 86 -13.87 5.68 -1.62
C SER A 86 -12.89 6.86 -1.61
N LEU A 87 -12.32 7.17 -0.44
CA LEU A 87 -11.33 8.24 -0.27
C LEU A 87 -10.03 7.93 -1.04
N TYR A 88 -9.52 6.71 -0.93
CA TYR A 88 -8.34 6.27 -1.69
C TYR A 88 -8.62 6.19 -3.20
N GLY A 89 -9.86 5.88 -3.60
CA GLY A 89 -10.31 5.97 -4.99
C GLY A 89 -10.18 7.39 -5.54
N CYS A 90 -10.63 8.40 -4.78
CA CYS A 90 -10.44 9.81 -5.15
C CYS A 90 -8.95 10.18 -5.23
N ILE A 91 -8.13 9.76 -4.26
CA ILE A 91 -6.67 9.99 -4.28
C ILE A 91 -6.05 9.37 -5.53
N ALA A 92 -6.40 8.13 -5.87
CA ALA A 92 -5.89 7.44 -7.04
C ALA A 92 -6.28 8.10 -8.35
N LEU A 93 -7.51 8.60 -8.46
CA LEU A 93 -7.96 9.35 -9.63
C LEU A 93 -7.12 10.61 -9.83
N THR A 94 -6.96 11.43 -8.79
CA THR A 94 -6.13 12.64 -8.87
C THR A 94 -4.66 12.31 -9.19
N MET A 95 -4.13 11.24 -8.60
CA MET A 95 -2.76 10.80 -8.86
C MET A 95 -2.59 10.26 -10.29
N ALA A 96 -3.58 9.54 -10.81
CA ALA A 96 -3.61 9.04 -12.18
C ALA A 96 -3.66 10.19 -13.19
N GLU A 97 -4.47 11.22 -12.94
CA GLU A 97 -4.51 12.43 -13.77
C GLU A 97 -3.16 13.15 -13.79
N LEU A 98 -2.52 13.31 -12.64
CA LEU A 98 -1.19 13.92 -12.55
C LEU A 98 -0.12 13.08 -13.27
N ALA A 99 -0.17 11.75 -13.13
CA ALA A 99 0.75 10.84 -13.80
C ALA A 99 0.59 10.84 -15.34
N CYS A 100 -0.63 11.05 -15.85
CA CYS A 100 -0.88 11.24 -17.28
C CYS A 100 -0.13 12.47 -17.83
N VAL A 101 -0.14 13.58 -17.08
CA VAL A 101 0.41 14.87 -17.51
C VAL A 101 1.92 14.93 -17.27
N TYR A 102 2.38 14.45 -16.11
CA TYR A 102 3.76 14.50 -15.65
C TYR A 102 4.28 13.09 -15.31
N PRO A 103 4.55 12.23 -16.30
CA PRO A 103 5.00 10.86 -16.06
C PRO A 103 6.48 10.81 -15.62
N THR A 104 6.75 11.03 -14.33
CA THR A 104 8.12 11.08 -13.80
C THR A 104 8.30 10.14 -12.61
N ALA A 105 9.47 9.51 -12.47
CA ALA A 105 9.77 8.64 -11.34
C ALA A 105 9.74 9.39 -9.98
N GLY A 106 9.95 10.71 -10.02
CA GLY A 106 9.83 11.58 -8.85
C GLY A 106 8.40 11.74 -8.29
N GLY A 107 7.38 11.21 -8.98
CA GLY A 107 6.01 11.12 -8.47
C GLY A 107 5.50 12.38 -7.76
N GLN A 108 4.96 12.20 -6.55
CA GLN A 108 4.23 13.23 -5.81
C GLN A 108 5.08 14.48 -5.49
N TYR A 109 6.34 14.33 -5.05
CA TYR A 109 7.17 15.48 -4.69
C TYR A 109 7.48 16.33 -5.92
N HIS A 110 7.63 15.70 -7.09
CA HIS A 110 7.83 16.41 -8.34
C HIS A 110 6.55 17.13 -8.77
N PHE A 111 5.37 16.51 -8.61
CA PHE A 111 4.08 17.16 -8.87
C PHE A 111 3.91 18.44 -8.04
N VAL A 112 4.26 18.36 -6.75
CA VAL A 112 4.22 19.52 -5.84
C VAL A 112 5.18 20.61 -6.31
N SER A 113 6.37 20.27 -6.80
CA SER A 113 7.32 21.27 -7.27
C SER A 113 6.83 22.07 -8.49
N ILE A 114 5.96 21.47 -9.32
CA ILE A 114 5.41 22.09 -10.53
C ILE A 114 4.14 22.89 -10.21
N LEU A 115 3.27 22.34 -9.36
CA LEU A 115 1.92 22.87 -9.13
C LEU A 115 1.84 23.86 -7.96
N ALA A 116 2.79 23.79 -7.02
CA ALA A 116 2.76 24.67 -5.85
C ALA A 116 3.08 26.13 -6.21
N PRO A 117 2.58 27.11 -5.43
CA PRO A 117 2.91 28.52 -5.62
C PRO A 117 4.42 28.77 -5.61
N SER A 118 4.89 29.68 -6.47
CA SER A 118 6.32 29.99 -6.69
C SER A 118 7.08 30.39 -5.43
N LYS A 119 6.39 30.88 -4.39
CA LYS A 119 6.99 31.24 -3.11
C LYS A 119 7.32 30.03 -2.22
N TYR A 120 6.59 28.93 -2.35
CA TYR A 120 6.64 27.80 -1.41
C TYR A 120 7.00 26.46 -2.05
N TYR A 121 7.11 26.39 -3.38
CA TYR A 121 7.28 25.12 -4.12
C TYR A 121 8.44 24.26 -3.62
N ARG A 122 9.60 24.86 -3.29
CA ARG A 122 10.76 24.13 -2.75
C ARG A 122 10.47 23.50 -1.40
N SER A 123 9.91 24.26 -0.47
CA SER A 123 9.61 23.79 0.89
C SER A 123 8.54 22.70 0.88
N LEU A 124 7.48 22.89 0.09
CA LEU A 124 6.39 21.92 0.00
C LEU A 124 6.84 20.64 -0.71
N SER A 125 7.61 20.74 -1.79
CA SER A 125 8.15 19.58 -2.50
C SER A 125 9.10 18.77 -1.61
N TYR A 126 10.02 19.44 -0.90
CA TYR A 126 10.92 18.76 0.03
C TYR A 126 10.17 18.08 1.17
N THR A 127 9.18 18.76 1.76
CA THR A 127 8.35 18.18 2.82
C THR A 127 7.59 16.96 2.31
N CYS A 128 7.00 17.04 1.11
CA CYS A 128 6.33 15.91 0.47
C CYS A 128 7.28 14.73 0.29
N GLY A 129 8.48 14.95 -0.27
CA GLY A 129 9.48 13.89 -0.45
C GLY A 129 9.91 13.24 0.87
N MET A 130 10.13 14.05 1.91
CA MET A 130 10.51 13.53 3.24
C MET A 130 9.40 12.71 3.89
N VAL A 131 8.15 13.16 3.79
CA VAL A 131 6.98 12.43 4.30
C VAL A 131 6.79 11.12 3.53
N THR A 132 6.91 11.14 2.20
CA THR A 132 6.84 9.93 1.37
C THR A 132 7.95 8.94 1.77
N ASN A 133 9.19 9.39 1.91
CA ASN A 133 10.30 8.51 2.33
C ASN A 133 10.06 7.89 3.71
N PHE A 134 9.62 8.69 4.70
CA PHE A 134 9.27 8.17 6.02
C PHE A 134 8.12 7.16 5.96
N SER A 135 7.12 7.41 5.11
CA SER A 135 5.98 6.51 4.91
C SER A 135 6.43 5.16 4.37
N TRP A 136 7.31 5.13 3.37
CA TRP A 136 7.84 3.89 2.80
C TRP A 136 8.68 3.09 3.82
N ILE A 137 9.47 3.77 4.67
CA ILE A 137 10.21 3.13 5.77
C ILE A 137 9.23 2.53 6.79
N ALA A 138 8.19 3.28 7.18
CA ALA A 138 7.19 2.83 8.15
C ALA A 138 6.38 1.63 7.63
N ILE A 139 5.99 1.64 6.33
CA ILE A 139 5.31 0.52 5.68
C ILE A 139 6.18 -0.73 5.71
N GLY A 140 7.47 -0.61 5.34
CA GLY A 140 8.41 -1.73 5.40
C GLY A 140 8.55 -2.31 6.82
N ALA A 141 8.64 -1.43 7.82
CA ALA A 141 8.69 -1.84 9.22
C ALA A 141 7.41 -2.57 9.67
N ALA A 142 6.22 -2.09 9.25
CA ALA A 142 4.94 -2.71 9.56
C ALA A 142 4.79 -4.10 8.93
N ILE A 143 5.20 -4.29 7.67
CA ILE A 143 5.14 -5.59 6.99
C ILE A 143 6.03 -6.62 7.69
N ASN A 144 7.23 -6.23 8.12
CA ASN A 144 8.11 -7.13 8.89
C ASN A 144 7.47 -7.53 10.24
N MET A 145 6.74 -6.60 10.87
CA MET A 145 6.04 -6.86 12.12
C MET A 145 4.95 -7.91 11.90
N ILE A 146 4.10 -7.71 10.89
CA ILE A 146 3.05 -8.67 10.52
C ILE A 146 3.69 -10.05 10.26
N PHE A 147 4.74 -10.15 9.45
CA PHE A 147 5.39 -11.43 9.18
C PHE A 147 5.85 -12.14 10.46
N SER A 148 6.54 -11.41 11.36
CA SER A 148 7.05 -11.98 12.61
C SER A 148 5.93 -12.50 13.53
N GLU A 149 4.81 -11.78 13.59
CA GLU A 149 3.63 -12.14 14.38
C GLU A 149 2.94 -13.39 13.80
N GLN A 150 2.74 -13.43 12.49
CA GLN A 150 2.15 -14.58 11.79
C GLN A 150 2.99 -15.84 11.99
N LEU A 151 4.32 -15.73 11.92
CA LEU A 151 5.21 -16.87 12.08
C LEU A 151 5.21 -17.42 13.51
N ILE A 152 5.20 -16.56 14.53
CA ILE A 152 5.06 -17.00 15.92
C ILE A 152 3.73 -17.70 16.15
N THR A 153 2.67 -17.14 15.59
CA THR A 153 1.34 -17.71 15.70
C THR A 153 1.27 -19.11 15.10
N LEU A 154 1.92 -19.30 13.95
CA LEU A 154 2.03 -20.61 13.31
C LEU A 154 2.78 -21.61 14.20
N ILE A 155 3.85 -21.18 14.88
CA ILE A 155 4.61 -22.02 15.81
C ILE A 155 3.73 -22.41 17.01
N MET A 156 3.02 -21.46 17.61
CA MET A 156 2.09 -21.72 18.74
C MET A 156 0.99 -22.71 18.35
N PHE A 157 0.47 -22.59 17.13
CA PHE A 157 -0.57 -23.48 16.61
C PHE A 157 -0.11 -24.94 16.54
N TYR A 158 1.10 -25.21 16.02
CA TYR A 158 1.62 -26.58 15.91
C TYR A 158 2.31 -27.09 17.18
N HIS A 159 2.73 -26.19 18.07
CA HIS A 159 3.40 -26.51 19.34
C HIS A 159 2.70 -25.83 20.52
N PRO A 160 1.61 -26.42 21.05
CA PRO A 160 0.82 -25.80 22.13
C PRO A 160 1.59 -25.57 23.45
N THR A 161 2.73 -26.23 23.64
CA THR A 161 3.60 -26.06 24.80
C THR A 161 4.59 -24.90 24.66
N PHE A 162 4.66 -24.27 23.48
CA PHE A 162 5.54 -23.13 23.22
C PHE A 162 4.96 -21.86 23.84
N VAL A 163 5.74 -21.24 24.73
CA VAL A 163 5.39 -19.94 25.31
C VAL A 163 6.09 -18.84 24.52
N PRO A 164 5.36 -17.98 23.78
CA PRO A 164 5.96 -16.88 23.06
C PRO A 164 6.51 -15.85 24.06
N HIS A 165 7.67 -15.28 23.74
CA HIS A 165 8.26 -14.17 24.47
C HIS A 165 8.54 -13.03 23.49
N PRO A 166 8.47 -11.75 23.93
CA PRO A 166 8.67 -10.61 23.03
C PRO A 166 10.01 -10.65 22.25
N TRP A 167 11.06 -11.21 22.85
CA TRP A 167 12.36 -11.34 22.21
C TRP A 167 12.36 -12.37 21.07
N HIS A 168 11.51 -13.41 21.10
CA HIS A 168 11.33 -14.32 19.96
C HIS A 168 10.85 -13.54 18.72
N GLN A 169 9.85 -12.67 18.92
CA GLN A 169 9.29 -11.86 17.83
C GLN A 169 10.31 -10.87 17.30
N PHE A 170 11.04 -10.20 18.19
CA PHE A 170 12.10 -9.28 17.81
C PHE A 170 13.19 -9.97 16.99
N LEU A 171 13.65 -11.16 17.37
CA LEU A 171 14.68 -11.89 16.61
C LEU A 171 14.17 -12.30 15.23
N LEU A 172 12.93 -12.79 15.13
CA LEU A 172 12.32 -13.14 13.84
C LEU A 172 12.15 -11.90 12.94
N TYR A 173 11.73 -10.78 13.52
CA TYR A 173 11.63 -9.49 12.83
C TYR A 173 12.97 -9.07 12.24
N GLN A 174 14.06 -9.10 13.03
CA GLN A 174 15.39 -8.72 12.56
C GLN A 174 15.95 -9.71 11.53
N CYS A 175 15.75 -11.01 11.74
CA CYS A 175 16.17 -12.05 10.80
C CYS A 175 15.50 -11.86 9.44
N PHE A 176 14.18 -11.64 9.43
CA PHE A 176 13.44 -11.41 8.20
C PHE A 176 13.86 -10.12 7.49
N GLY A 177 14.06 -9.03 8.24
CA GLY A 177 14.60 -7.79 7.70
C GLY A 177 15.99 -7.98 7.06
N LEU A 178 16.87 -8.76 7.68
CA LEU A 178 18.19 -9.08 7.13
C LEU A 178 18.09 -9.93 5.85
N VAL A 179 17.16 -10.89 5.79
CA VAL A 179 16.90 -11.67 4.56
C VAL A 179 16.41 -10.76 3.44
N ILE A 180 15.47 -9.84 3.70
CA ILE A 180 15.00 -8.86 2.72
C ILE A 180 16.15 -7.94 2.27
N LEU A 181 16.99 -7.48 3.20
CA LEU A 181 18.15 -6.67 2.87
C LEU A 181 19.11 -7.42 1.94
N LEU A 182 19.49 -8.65 2.29
CA LEU A 182 20.36 -9.49 1.45
C LEU A 182 19.73 -9.76 0.08
N TYR A 183 18.42 -10.01 0.03
CA TYR A 183 17.70 -10.17 -1.22
C TYR A 183 17.79 -8.91 -2.09
N ASN A 184 17.57 -7.73 -1.51
CA ASN A 184 17.72 -6.47 -2.24
C ASN A 184 19.17 -6.26 -2.70
N LEU A 185 20.19 -6.54 -1.89
CA LEU A 185 21.58 -6.36 -2.32
C LEU A 185 22.01 -7.33 -3.44
N LEU A 186 21.58 -8.59 -3.37
CA LEU A 186 22.14 -9.68 -4.20
C LEU A 186 21.27 -10.08 -5.40
N ALA A 187 19.96 -9.86 -5.34
CA ALA A 187 18.99 -10.41 -6.30
C ALA A 187 18.21 -9.35 -7.10
N LEU A 188 18.51 -8.05 -6.95
CA LEU A 188 17.86 -6.94 -7.70
C LEU A 188 17.76 -7.22 -9.22
N LYS A 189 18.77 -7.86 -9.83
CA LYS A 189 18.77 -8.18 -11.27
C LYS A 189 17.68 -9.19 -11.71
N LYS A 190 17.03 -9.88 -10.77
CA LYS A 190 15.93 -10.85 -11.04
C LYS A 190 14.52 -10.31 -10.75
N LEU A 191 14.40 -9.01 -10.44
CA LEU A 191 13.14 -8.36 -9.99
C LEU A 191 11.89 -8.72 -10.81
N PRO A 192 11.92 -8.69 -12.16
CA PRO A 192 10.70 -8.89 -12.94
C PRO A 192 10.10 -10.29 -12.73
N VAL A 193 10.95 -11.32 -12.66
CA VAL A 193 10.51 -12.71 -12.46
C VAL A 193 9.89 -12.90 -11.08
N THR A 194 10.48 -12.28 -10.05
CA THR A 194 9.99 -12.41 -8.68
C THR A 194 8.64 -11.74 -8.47
N HIS A 195 8.36 -10.61 -9.15
CA HIS A 195 7.06 -9.97 -9.05
C HIS A 195 5.96 -10.77 -9.76
N TYR A 196 6.25 -11.40 -10.91
CA TYR A 196 5.28 -12.29 -11.56
C TYR A 196 4.97 -13.53 -10.72
N LEU A 197 6.00 -14.17 -10.17
CA LEU A 197 5.82 -15.33 -9.29
C LEU A 197 5.06 -14.94 -8.02
N GLY A 198 5.43 -13.80 -7.42
CA GLY A 198 4.75 -13.24 -6.25
C GLY A 198 3.28 -12.93 -6.52
N PHE A 199 2.95 -12.37 -7.67
CA PHE A 199 1.57 -12.09 -8.08
C PHE A 199 0.74 -13.38 -8.18
N PHE A 200 1.27 -14.39 -8.89
CA PHE A 200 0.59 -15.67 -9.06
C PHE A 200 0.41 -16.41 -7.72
N LEU A 201 1.46 -16.44 -6.89
CA LEU A 201 1.41 -17.03 -5.55
C LEU A 201 0.39 -16.31 -4.67
N CYS A 202 0.40 -14.97 -4.67
CA CYS A 202 -0.53 -14.16 -3.88
C CYS A 202 -1.99 -14.46 -4.27
N ILE A 203 -2.31 -14.46 -5.56
CA ILE A 203 -3.66 -14.80 -6.03
C ILE A 203 -4.03 -16.26 -5.71
N SER A 204 -3.08 -17.19 -5.81
CA SER A 204 -3.34 -18.60 -5.48
C SER A 204 -3.66 -18.77 -3.99
N VAL A 205 -2.90 -18.10 -3.11
CA VAL A 205 -3.14 -18.10 -1.66
C VAL A 205 -4.45 -17.37 -1.33
N PHE A 206 -4.79 -16.30 -2.03
CA PHE A 206 -6.09 -15.64 -1.89
C PHE A 206 -7.23 -16.64 -2.12
N PHE A 207 -7.29 -17.30 -3.28
CA PHE A 207 -8.35 -18.25 -3.58
C PHE A 207 -8.34 -19.44 -2.61
N GLY A 208 -7.15 -20.00 -2.33
CA GLY A 208 -7.00 -21.13 -1.41
C GLY A 208 -7.53 -20.82 -0.01
N SER A 209 -7.11 -19.70 0.58
CA SER A 209 -7.56 -19.29 1.91
C SER A 209 -9.03 -18.84 1.92
N PHE A 210 -9.48 -18.11 0.90
CA PHE A 210 -10.87 -17.68 0.77
C PHE A 210 -11.84 -18.86 0.75
N PHE A 211 -11.60 -19.87 -0.09
CA PHE A 211 -12.43 -21.06 -0.13
C PHE A 211 -12.29 -21.92 1.13
N ALA A 212 -11.09 -22.06 1.69
CA ALA A 212 -10.88 -22.83 2.91
C ALA A 212 -11.71 -22.30 4.08
N MET A 213 -11.74 -20.98 4.29
CA MET A 213 -12.56 -20.35 5.34
C MET A 213 -14.06 -20.54 5.09
N LEU A 214 -14.51 -20.33 3.85
CA LEU A 214 -15.93 -20.49 3.50
C LEU A 214 -16.40 -21.94 3.63
N ILE A 215 -15.53 -22.93 3.44
CA ILE A 215 -15.90 -24.35 3.58
C ILE A 215 -15.83 -24.78 5.05
N ARG A 216 -14.79 -24.37 5.78
CA ARG A 216 -14.48 -24.93 7.10
C ARG A 216 -15.29 -24.31 8.24
N SER A 217 -15.53 -22.99 8.23
CA SER A 217 -16.21 -22.37 9.36
C SER A 217 -17.69 -22.80 9.43
N SER A 218 -18.06 -23.49 10.50
CA SER A 218 -19.42 -23.98 10.73
C SER A 218 -19.71 -24.06 12.23
N PRO A 219 -20.70 -23.32 12.77
CA PRO A 219 -21.66 -22.47 12.06
C PRO A 219 -21.06 -21.14 11.58
N LYS A 220 -21.65 -20.52 10.56
CA LYS A 220 -21.28 -19.14 10.16
C LYS A 220 -21.78 -18.13 11.19
N ALA A 221 -21.06 -17.01 11.33
CA ALA A 221 -21.49 -15.90 12.16
C ALA A 221 -22.86 -15.38 11.70
N PRO A 222 -23.75 -14.95 12.62
CA PRO A 222 -25.04 -14.40 12.25
C PRO A 222 -24.85 -13.06 11.52
N SER A 223 -25.69 -12.76 10.52
CA SER A 223 -25.60 -11.47 9.79
C SER A 223 -25.71 -10.26 10.72
N ASN A 224 -26.47 -10.36 11.82
CA ASN A 224 -26.53 -9.28 12.80
C ASN A 224 -25.16 -8.96 13.39
N PHE A 225 -24.32 -9.97 13.61
CA PHE A 225 -22.95 -9.79 14.09
C PHE A 225 -22.13 -8.98 13.08
N VAL A 226 -22.10 -9.42 11.83
CA VAL A 226 -21.28 -8.82 10.77
C VAL A 226 -21.65 -7.37 10.47
N TRP A 227 -22.95 -7.06 10.42
CA TRP A 227 -23.42 -5.76 9.91
C TRP A 227 -23.79 -4.74 10.98
N THR A 228 -23.96 -5.14 12.25
CA THR A 228 -24.45 -4.23 13.30
C THR A 228 -23.63 -4.22 14.58
N THR A 229 -22.71 -5.18 14.76
CA THR A 229 -21.94 -5.25 16.00
C THR A 229 -20.76 -4.28 15.98
N PHE A 230 -20.80 -3.34 16.91
CA PHE A 230 -19.71 -2.44 17.23
C PHE A 230 -19.04 -2.89 18.53
N ILE A 231 -17.71 -2.89 18.54
CA ILE A 231 -16.91 -3.40 19.66
C ILE A 231 -15.89 -2.34 20.02
N ASN A 232 -15.85 -1.97 21.30
CA ASN A 232 -14.92 -0.98 21.81
C ASN A 232 -14.25 -1.51 23.08
N GLN A 233 -13.01 -1.95 22.95
CA GLN A 233 -12.17 -2.40 24.07
C GLN A 233 -11.02 -1.45 24.39
N THR A 234 -11.04 -0.24 23.85
CA THR A 234 -9.89 0.67 23.91
C THR A 234 -9.93 1.64 25.09
N GLY A 235 -11.10 1.80 25.70
CA GLY A 235 -11.36 2.83 26.72
C GLY A 235 -11.61 4.23 26.16
N TRP A 236 -11.56 4.43 24.84
CA TRP A 236 -11.86 5.70 24.18
C TRP A 236 -13.35 5.81 23.82
N PRO A 237 -13.88 7.02 23.55
CA PRO A 237 -15.23 7.19 23.02
C PRO A 237 -15.40 6.50 21.66
N ASP A 238 -16.61 6.00 21.38
CA ASP A 238 -16.91 5.21 20.17
C ASP A 238 -16.48 5.88 18.87
N GLY A 239 -16.63 7.20 18.76
CA GLY A 239 -16.19 7.94 17.57
C GLY A 239 -14.67 7.91 17.35
N VAL A 240 -13.88 7.98 18.43
CA VAL A 240 -12.42 7.85 18.35
C VAL A 240 -12.02 6.42 18.00
N CYS A 241 -12.71 5.45 18.58
CA CYS A 241 -12.53 4.02 18.30
C CYS A 241 -12.80 3.66 16.84
N PHE A 242 -13.90 4.20 16.29
CA PHE A 242 -14.21 4.04 14.87
C PHE A 242 -13.09 4.63 14.01
N MET A 243 -12.64 5.85 14.30
CA MET A 243 -11.57 6.51 13.53
C MET A 243 -10.23 5.78 13.64
N SER A 244 -9.90 5.23 14.81
CA SER A 244 -8.67 4.46 15.00
C SER A 244 -8.72 3.12 14.27
N SER A 245 -9.90 2.48 14.19
CA SER A 245 -10.08 1.24 13.43
C SER A 245 -9.91 1.43 11.91
N LEU A 246 -10.12 2.65 11.38
CA LEU A 246 -9.85 2.98 9.98
C LEU A 246 -8.36 2.85 9.62
N LEU A 247 -7.47 2.79 10.62
CA LEU A 247 -6.04 2.54 10.39
C LEU A 247 -5.84 1.28 9.54
N THR A 248 -6.51 0.18 9.88
CA THR A 248 -6.43 -1.08 9.12
C THR A 248 -6.95 -0.91 7.70
N THR A 249 -8.11 -0.26 7.51
CA THR A 249 -8.73 -0.12 6.18
C THR A 249 -8.05 0.93 5.30
N CYS A 250 -7.30 1.86 5.87
CA CYS A 250 -6.41 2.76 5.15
C CYS A 250 -5.07 2.08 4.83
N PHE A 251 -4.54 1.28 5.75
CA PHE A 251 -3.26 0.60 5.61
C PHE A 251 -3.20 -0.29 4.37
N ILE A 252 -4.28 -0.98 4.01
CA ILE A 252 -4.34 -1.88 2.85
C ILE A 252 -4.15 -1.20 1.48
N TYR A 253 -4.20 0.13 1.44
CA TYR A 253 -3.96 0.94 0.23
C TYR A 253 -2.61 1.68 0.28
N SER A 254 -1.78 1.42 1.30
CA SER A 254 -0.46 2.01 1.43
C SER A 254 0.46 1.53 0.28
N GLY A 255 1.25 2.45 -0.28
CA GLY A 255 2.13 2.16 -1.42
C GLY A 255 1.44 2.25 -2.79
N LEU A 256 0.25 2.84 -2.88
CA LEU A 256 -0.47 3.09 -4.13
C LEU A 256 0.37 3.87 -5.18
N ASP A 257 1.26 4.73 -4.70
CA ASP A 257 2.21 5.53 -5.49
C ASP A 257 3.37 4.71 -6.08
N ALA A 258 3.50 3.42 -5.76
CA ALA A 258 4.57 2.55 -6.27
C ALA A 258 4.73 2.60 -7.80
N SER A 259 3.60 2.65 -8.52
CA SER A 259 3.61 2.70 -9.99
C SER A 259 4.22 3.99 -10.54
N LEU A 260 4.19 5.09 -9.79
CA LEU A 260 4.81 6.37 -10.19
C LEU A 260 6.33 6.23 -10.24
N HIS A 261 6.93 5.54 -9.26
CA HIS A 261 8.37 5.41 -9.12
C HIS A 261 9.03 4.59 -10.24
N LEU A 262 8.23 3.84 -10.99
CA LEU A 262 8.67 3.04 -12.14
C LEU A 262 8.29 3.67 -13.49
N ALA A 263 7.84 4.93 -13.51
CA ALA A 263 7.40 5.59 -14.74
C ALA A 263 8.50 5.63 -15.83
N GLU A 264 9.77 5.72 -15.46
CA GLU A 264 10.88 5.82 -16.42
C GLU A 264 11.24 4.48 -17.07
N GLU A 265 10.86 3.35 -16.46
CA GLU A 265 11.13 1.99 -16.94
C GLU A 265 10.09 1.46 -17.94
N VAL A 266 9.06 2.26 -18.23
CA VAL A 266 7.90 1.82 -19.00
C VAL A 266 7.87 2.55 -20.37
N PRO A 267 7.59 1.86 -21.49
CA PRO A 267 7.54 2.48 -22.81
C PRO A 267 6.53 3.63 -22.97
N ASN A 268 5.37 3.54 -22.31
CA ASN A 268 4.31 4.56 -22.37
C ASN A 268 3.73 4.86 -20.97
N PRO A 269 4.45 5.63 -20.14
CA PRO A 269 4.09 5.83 -18.75
C PRO A 269 2.83 6.68 -18.57
N ARG A 270 2.54 7.60 -19.50
CA ARG A 270 1.32 8.43 -19.51
C ARG A 270 0.02 7.63 -19.53
N ILE A 271 0.09 6.38 -19.99
CA ILE A 271 -1.06 5.48 -20.07
C ILE A 271 -0.91 4.33 -19.08
N ALA A 272 0.29 3.75 -18.99
CA ALA A 272 0.53 2.57 -18.18
C ALA A 272 0.45 2.84 -16.68
N VAL A 273 1.06 3.94 -16.19
CA VAL A 273 1.10 4.29 -14.76
C VAL A 273 -0.31 4.58 -14.21
N PRO A 274 -1.13 5.43 -14.85
CA PRO A 274 -2.52 5.64 -14.45
C PRO A 274 -3.35 4.35 -14.40
N ARG A 275 -3.21 3.49 -15.42
CA ARG A 275 -3.92 2.20 -15.49
C ARG A 275 -3.48 1.25 -14.39
N ALA A 276 -2.19 1.20 -14.07
CA ALA A 276 -1.66 0.38 -12.99
C ALA A 276 -2.18 0.85 -11.63
N CYS A 277 -2.13 2.16 -11.36
CA CYS A 277 -2.66 2.78 -10.14
C CYS A 277 -4.15 2.47 -9.92
N LEU A 278 -4.99 2.79 -10.90
CA LEU A 278 -6.44 2.57 -10.80
C LEU A 278 -6.81 1.09 -10.79
N GLY A 279 -6.09 0.27 -11.56
CA GLY A 279 -6.28 -1.17 -11.57
C GLY A 279 -5.94 -1.81 -10.22
N ALA A 280 -4.87 -1.36 -9.56
CA ALA A 280 -4.49 -1.85 -8.24
C ALA A 280 -5.56 -1.56 -7.19
N ILE A 281 -6.18 -0.37 -7.20
CA ILE A 281 -7.31 -0.08 -6.31
C ILE A 281 -8.53 -0.92 -6.65
N ALA A 282 -8.91 -1.02 -7.92
CA ALA A 282 -10.11 -1.78 -8.30
C ALA A 282 -9.99 -3.26 -7.90
N ILE A 283 -8.83 -3.88 -8.18
CA ILE A 283 -8.55 -5.27 -7.79
C ILE A 283 -8.46 -5.37 -6.26
N GLY A 284 -7.76 -4.44 -5.60
CA GLY A 284 -7.63 -4.40 -4.14
C GLY A 284 -8.98 -4.27 -3.44
N PHE A 285 -9.87 -3.42 -3.93
CA PHE A 285 -11.24 -3.27 -3.43
C PHE A 285 -12.02 -4.57 -3.54
N LEU A 286 -12.08 -5.17 -4.73
CA LEU A 286 -12.86 -6.39 -4.96
C LEU A 286 -12.34 -7.56 -4.12
N THR A 287 -11.02 -7.78 -4.13
CA THR A 287 -10.39 -8.89 -3.41
C THR A 287 -10.49 -8.71 -1.89
N ALA A 288 -10.13 -7.53 -1.36
CA ALA A 288 -10.17 -7.29 0.07
C ALA A 288 -11.59 -7.21 0.62
N PHE A 289 -12.57 -6.65 -0.12
CA PHE A 289 -13.96 -6.63 0.34
C PHE A 289 -14.56 -8.04 0.41
N ALA A 290 -14.36 -8.85 -0.62
CA ALA A 290 -14.81 -10.24 -0.61
C ALA A 290 -14.17 -11.02 0.55
N TYR A 291 -12.85 -10.85 0.74
CA TYR A 291 -12.11 -11.49 1.82
C TYR A 291 -12.59 -11.04 3.20
N LEU A 292 -12.85 -9.74 3.38
CA LEU A 292 -13.35 -9.17 4.63
C LEU A 292 -14.66 -9.84 5.04
N ILE A 293 -15.63 -9.90 4.12
CA ILE A 293 -16.93 -10.50 4.39
C ILE A 293 -16.76 -11.98 4.74
N ALA A 294 -15.94 -12.72 3.99
CA ALA A 294 -15.67 -14.13 4.27
C ALA A 294 -15.03 -14.34 5.66
N MET A 295 -14.07 -13.49 6.05
CA MET A 295 -13.45 -13.52 7.38
C MET A 295 -14.47 -13.26 8.48
N LEU A 296 -15.27 -12.19 8.37
CA LEU A 296 -16.25 -11.82 9.39
C LEU A 296 -17.34 -12.88 9.59
N TYR A 297 -17.81 -13.50 8.51
CA TYR A 297 -18.76 -14.63 8.59
C TYR A 297 -18.12 -15.94 9.09
N SER A 298 -16.79 -16.01 9.14
CA SER A 298 -16.05 -17.17 9.67
C SER A 298 -15.65 -17.00 11.13
N ILE A 299 -15.97 -15.88 11.77
CA ILE A 299 -15.80 -15.69 13.21
C ILE A 299 -16.87 -16.49 13.95
N VAL A 300 -16.48 -17.56 14.63
CA VAL A 300 -17.37 -18.37 15.48
C VAL A 300 -17.26 -17.96 16.93
N ASP A 301 -16.03 -17.79 17.43
CA ASP A 301 -15.76 -17.34 18.79
C ASP A 301 -14.86 -16.10 18.76
N LEU A 302 -15.49 -14.94 18.97
CA LEU A 302 -14.82 -13.66 19.03
C LEU A 302 -13.91 -13.53 20.26
N ASP A 303 -14.33 -14.04 21.42
CA ASP A 303 -13.55 -13.91 22.65
C ASP A 303 -12.25 -14.72 22.55
N SER A 304 -12.28 -15.87 21.87
CA SER A 304 -11.05 -16.62 21.56
C SER A 304 -10.09 -15.85 20.66
N ILE A 305 -10.61 -15.04 19.72
CA ILE A 305 -9.81 -14.21 18.82
C ILE A 305 -9.19 -13.03 19.55
N ILE A 306 -9.96 -12.41 20.45
CA ILE A 306 -9.53 -11.22 21.19
C ILE A 306 -8.52 -11.57 22.29
N ASN A 307 -8.70 -12.70 22.97
CA ASN A 307 -7.83 -13.12 24.09
C ASN A 307 -6.59 -13.90 23.64
N PHE A 308 -6.44 -14.18 22.35
CA PHE A 308 -5.28 -14.89 21.83
C PHE A 308 -4.16 -13.92 21.49
N ASP A 309 -3.00 -14.11 22.14
CA ASP A 309 -1.78 -13.36 21.91
C ASP A 309 -1.08 -13.79 20.59
N GLY A 310 -1.75 -13.61 19.47
CA GLY A 310 -1.24 -13.89 18.13
C GLY A 310 -2.22 -13.57 17.01
N SER A 311 -1.90 -14.04 15.81
CA SER A 311 -2.66 -13.77 14.60
C SER A 311 -4.03 -14.43 14.57
N VAL A 312 -5.01 -13.61 14.26
CA VAL A 312 -6.43 -13.94 14.12
C VAL A 312 -6.70 -15.00 13.03
N PHE A 313 -5.88 -15.06 11.97
CA PHE A 313 -6.16 -15.93 10.81
C PHE A 313 -6.14 -17.43 11.16
N LEU A 314 -5.18 -17.87 11.97
CA LEU A 314 -5.00 -19.30 12.30
C LEU A 314 -6.06 -19.81 13.27
N ILE A 315 -6.56 -18.96 14.17
CA ILE A 315 -7.66 -19.31 15.08
C ILE A 315 -8.96 -19.49 14.31
N MET A 316 -9.25 -18.58 13.36
CA MET A 316 -10.43 -18.68 12.51
C MET A 316 -10.43 -19.93 11.65
N TYR A 317 -9.26 -20.46 11.32
CA TYR A 317 -9.16 -21.73 10.61
C TYR A 317 -9.50 -22.93 11.51
N ASP A 318 -9.28 -22.86 12.82
CA ASP A 318 -9.54 -23.99 13.73
C ASP A 318 -11.00 -24.11 14.17
N GLN A 319 -11.75 -23.00 14.08
CA GLN A 319 -13.18 -22.90 14.34
C GLN A 319 -14.04 -23.54 13.24
#